data_AF-A0A0Q4G4V8-F1
#
_entry.id   AF-A0A0Q4G4V8-F1
#
_cell.length_a   1.000
_cell.length_b   1.000
_cell.length_c   1.000
_cell.angle_alpha   90.00
_cell.angle_beta   90.00
_cell.angle_gamma   90.00
#
_symmetry.space_group_name_H-M   'P 1'
#
loop_
_entity.id
_entity.type
_entity.pdbx_description
1 polymer ?
#
loop_
_entity_poly.entity_id
_entity_poly.type
_entity_poly.pdbx_seq_one_letter_code
_entity_poly.pdbx_strand_id
1 'polypeptide(L)' 'MDSILNLVMENLDDLDFSRLTEITIKEVKDLPMFKHYSDAEAQEVIRTLKRFSEIIVQDHFKKENQEKKP' A
#
# COMPACT_ATOMS: atom_id res chain seq x y z
N MET A 1 -14.09 -6.02 8.96
CA MET A 1 -13.06 -5.47 8.04
C MET A 1 -11.81 -5.02 8.79
N ASP A 2 -11.80 -5.08 10.12
CA ASP A 2 -10.77 -4.47 10.96
C ASP A 2 -9.50 -5.33 11.13
N SER A 3 -9.57 -6.63 10.85
CA SER A 3 -8.45 -7.55 11.10
C SER A 3 -7.28 -7.41 10.11
N ILE A 4 -7.52 -6.95 8.88
CA ILE A 4 -6.47 -6.77 7.87
C ILE A 4 -5.73 -5.45 8.13
N LEU A 5 -6.46 -4.40 8.52
CA LEU A 5 -5.89 -3.10 8.86
C LEU A 5 -4.96 -3.19 10.08
N ASN A 6 -5.35 -3.95 11.12
CA ASN A 6 -4.50 -4.13 12.31
C ASN A 6 -3.23 -4.93 12.00
N LEU A 7 -3.29 -5.95 11.14
CA LEU A 7 -2.10 -6.71 10.73
C LEU A 7 -1.12 -5.84 9.93
N VAL A 8 -1.64 -4.94 9.08
CA VAL A 8 -0.79 -3.99 8.33
C VAL A 8 -0.16 -2.99 9.29
N MET A 9 -0.91 -2.47 10.27
CA MET A 9 -0.41 -1.47 11.22
C MET A 9 0.66 -2.01 12.18
N GLU A 10 0.53 -3.23 12.68
CA GLU A 10 1.53 -3.82 13.60
C GLU A 10 2.87 -4.17 12.92
N ASN A 11 2.93 -4.15 11.59
CA ASN A 11 4.14 -4.44 10.82
C ASN A 11 4.70 -3.20 10.08
N LEU A 12 4.17 -2.00 10.34
CA LEU A 12 4.60 -0.77 9.65
C LEU A 12 6.05 -0.38 9.96
N ASP A 13 6.52 -0.66 11.18
CA ASP A 13 7.90 -0.31 11.60
C ASP A 13 8.97 -1.21 10.95
N ASP A 14 8.59 -2.43 10.54
CA ASP A 14 9.45 -3.39 9.82
C ASP A 14 9.16 -3.42 8.30
N LEU A 15 8.19 -2.62 7.84
CA LEU A 15 7.85 -2.50 6.43
C LEU A 15 8.90 -1.64 5.74
N ASP A 16 9.90 -2.31 5.19
CA ASP A 16 10.81 -1.71 4.23
C ASP A 16 10.02 -1.27 2.99
N PHE A 17 9.59 -0.01 2.97
CA PHE A 17 8.86 0.60 1.86
C PHE A 17 9.64 0.56 0.54
N SER A 18 10.95 0.29 0.57
CA SER A 18 11.73 0.04 -0.65
C SER A 18 11.30 -1.25 -1.39
N ARG A 19 10.61 -2.18 -0.72
CA ARG A 19 10.01 -3.35 -1.38
C ARG A 19 8.62 -3.06 -1.94
N LEU A 20 7.87 -2.12 -1.34
CA LEU A 20 6.58 -1.65 -1.88
C LEU A 20 6.74 -0.92 -3.22
N THR A 21 7.93 -0.42 -3.54
CA THR A 21 8.20 0.19 -4.84
C THR A 21 8.22 -0.79 -6.02
N GLU A 22 8.35 -2.09 -5.76
CA GLU A 22 8.64 -3.11 -6.79
C GLU A 22 7.49 -4.10 -7.08
N ILE A 23 6.22 -3.74 -6.83
CA ILE A 23 5.10 -4.61 -7.26
C ILE A 23 5.10 -4.75 -8.79
N THR A 24 5.18 -5.99 -9.27
CA THR A 24 5.18 -6.34 -10.70
C THR A 24 3.79 -6.71 -11.22
N ILE A 25 3.59 -6.59 -12.54
CA ILE A 25 2.36 -7.06 -13.22
C ILE A 25 2.10 -8.54 -12.93
N LYS A 26 3.16 -9.36 -12.90
CA LYS A 26 3.06 -10.79 -12.64
C LYS A 26 2.47 -11.05 -11.26
N GLU A 27 3.01 -10.41 -10.22
CA GLU A 27 2.52 -10.57 -8.85
C GLU A 27 1.05 -10.12 -8.72
N VAL A 28 0.66 -9.06 -9.42
CA VAL A 28 -0.75 -8.64 -9.46
C VAL A 28 -1.62 -9.72 -10.11
N LYS A 29 -1.24 -10.23 -11.27
CA LYS A 29 -2.02 -11.23 -12.01
C LYS A 29 -1.97 -12.63 -11.40
N ASP A 30 -1.01 -12.91 -10.51
CA ASP A 30 -0.96 -14.14 -9.71
C ASP A 30 -2.11 -14.15 -8.66
N LEU A 31 -2.72 -13.00 -8.36
CA LEU A 31 -3.92 -12.92 -7.52
C LEU A 31 -5.19 -13.30 -8.30
N PRO A 32 -6.05 -14.21 -7.79
CA PRO A 32 -7.25 -14.68 -8.49
C PRO A 32 -8.18 -13.56 -8.97
N MET A 33 -8.28 -12.47 -8.20
CA MET A 33 -9.13 -11.32 -8.52
C MET A 33 -8.65 -10.51 -9.74
N PHE A 34 -7.35 -10.52 -10.05
CA PHE A 34 -6.74 -9.75 -11.13
C PHE A 34 -6.18 -10.63 -12.26
N LYS A 35 -6.31 -11.96 -12.16
CA LYS A 35 -5.80 -12.91 -13.15
C LYS A 35 -6.23 -12.60 -14.59
N HIS A 36 -7.44 -12.09 -14.75
CA HIS A 36 -8.04 -11.79 -16.05
C HIS A 36 -7.69 -10.40 -16.59
N TYR A 37 -6.97 -9.58 -15.82
CA TYR A 37 -6.63 -8.24 -16.22
C TYR A 37 -5.59 -8.25 -17.34
N SER A 38 -5.75 -7.32 -18.27
CA SER A 38 -4.69 -6.92 -19.18
C SER A 38 -3.51 -6.32 -18.39
N ASP A 39 -2.36 -6.23 -19.05
CA ASP A 39 -1.17 -5.65 -18.43
C ASP A 39 -1.38 -4.16 -18.10
N ALA A 40 -2.20 -3.45 -18.88
CA ALA A 40 -2.59 -2.06 -18.62
C ALA A 40 -3.48 -1.94 -17.36
N GLU A 41 -4.45 -2.83 -17.20
CA GLU A 41 -5.31 -2.86 -16.01
C GLU A 41 -4.50 -3.25 -14.75
N ALA A 42 -3.60 -4.23 -14.87
CA ALA A 42 -2.70 -4.60 -13.77
C ALA A 42 -1.76 -3.45 -13.38
N GLN A 43 -1.26 -2.67 -14.34
CA GLN A 43 -0.51 -1.45 -14.07
C GLN A 43 -1.33 -0.43 -13.28
N GLU A 44 -2.63 -0.32 -13.56
CA GLU A 44 -3.48 0.63 -12.86
C GLU A 44 -3.81 0.20 -11.43
N VAL A 45 -3.87 -1.11 -11.17
CA VAL A 45 -3.88 -1.64 -9.80
C VAL A 45 -2.61 -1.23 -9.06
N ILE A 46 -1.43 -1.40 -9.67
CA ILE A 46 -0.15 -1.02 -9.06
C ILE A 46 -0.12 0.46 -8.71
N ARG A 47 -0.50 1.33 -9.66
CA ARG A 47 -0.56 2.79 -9.42
C ARG A 47 -1.52 3.15 -8.30
N THR A 48 -2.67 2.49 -8.26
CA THR A 48 -3.69 2.70 -7.23
C THR A 48 -3.16 2.34 -5.85
N LEU A 49 -2.53 1.17 -5.70
CA LEU A 49 -1.91 0.74 -4.45
C LEU A 49 -0.83 1.72 -3.99
N LYS A 50 0.07 2.14 -4.88
CA LYS A 50 1.08 3.16 -4.59
C LYS A 50 0.46 4.44 -4.07
N ARG A 51 -0.61 4.92 -4.72
CA ARG A 51 -1.30 6.14 -4.32
C ARG A 51 -1.95 6.02 -2.94
N PHE A 52 -2.57 4.87 -2.64
CA PHE A 52 -3.13 4.62 -1.31
C PHE A 52 -2.04 4.61 -0.23
N SER A 53 -0.91 3.94 -0.48
CA SER A 53 0.21 3.92 0.44
C SER A 53 0.75 5.33 0.71
N GLU A 54 0.93 6.16 -0.32
CA GLU A 54 1.34 7.57 -0.17
C GLU A 54 0.38 8.36 0.73
N ILE A 55 -0.93 8.19 0.54
CA ILE A 55 -1.95 8.90 1.33
C ILE A 55 -1.87 8.46 2.80
N ILE A 56 -1.78 7.16 3.06
CA ILE A 56 -1.70 6.62 4.43
C ILE A 56 -0.44 7.14 5.13
N VAL A 57 0.71 7.08 4.45
CA VAL A 57 1.99 7.58 4.98
C VAL A 57 1.91 9.08 5.27
N GLN A 58 1.38 9.87 4.34
CA GLN A 58 1.20 11.32 4.54
C GLN A 58 0.25 11.64 5.69
N ASP A 59 -0.85 10.91 5.85
CA ASP A 59 -1.81 11.11 6.94
C ASP A 59 -1.18 10.74 8.29
N HIS A 60 -0.47 9.61 8.36
CA HIS A 60 0.24 9.16 9.57
C HIS A 60 1.27 10.19 10.02
N PHE A 61 2.16 10.63 9.12
CA PHE A 61 3.17 11.65 9.43
C PHE A 61 2.54 13.02 9.78
N LYS A 62 1.38 13.38 9.22
CA LYS A 62 0.70 14.63 9.58
C LYS A 62 0.10 14.56 10.99
N LYS A 63 -0.41 13.40 11.42
CA LYS A 63 -0.94 13.20 12.78
C LYS A 63 0.17 13.27 13.83
N GLU A 64 1.30 12.61 13.61
CA GLU A 64 2.44 12.68 14.54
C GLU A 64 3.00 14.10 14.72
N ASN A 65 3.00 14.91 13.66
CA ASN A 65 3.49 16.29 13.72
C ASN A 65 2.46 17.28 14.32
N GLN A 66 1.18 16.90 14.40
CA GLN A 66 0.15 17.70 15.07
C GLN A 66 0.09 17.41 16.57
N GLU A 67 0.32 16.15 17.00
CA GLU A 67 0.40 15.77 18.41
C GLU A 67 1.67 16.27 19.12
N LYS A 68 2.73 16.62 18.35
CA LYS A 68 3.99 17.19 18.86
C LYS A 68 4.02 18.72 18.92
N LYS A 69 2.89 19.42 18.74
CA LYS A 69 2.83 20.85 19.04
C LYS A 69 2.66 21.06 20.55
N PRO A 70 3.58 21.79 21.22
CA PRO A 70 3.45 22.13 22.64
C PRO A 70 2.27 23.07 22.91
#